data_AF-A0AA41QIA7-F1
#
_entry.id   AF-A0AA41QIA7-F1
#
_cell.length_a   1.000
_cell.length_b   1.000
_cell.length_c   1.000
_cell.angle_alpha   90.00
_cell.angle_beta   90.00
_cell.angle_gamma   90.00
#
_symmetry.space_group_name_H-M   'P 1'
#
loop_
_entity.id
_entity.type
_entity.pdbx_description
1 polymer ?
#
loop_
_entity_poly.entity_id
_entity_poly.type
_entity_poly.pdbx_seq_one_letter_code
_entity_poly.pdbx_strand_id
1 'polypeptide(L)'
;MSTSTERLLAALVPVVPGLADAAARDREWLASEAGLPPLDPAAWTVAEAARDLFARLRDGDAAVAGVIVVMGDVLEEWRGTDLDVDGVIEDVLVHYPSPGEEHDHVTRALGPGLRTALDAQRDVRQPAAVEAFVAGLVAAVPALRRLADENRYGYHDIVLAHPFLGEVVQREVGLLTGDPSPEAGPVPDDPAAEVRSVLDHVEAAFGSDPAVDELVRVSFVENLPYPGEPGEEIVTLLGPGLAAALSDLRGPGPAA
;
A
#
# COMPACT_ATOMS: atom_id res chain seq x y z
N MET A 1 -8.02 31.18 0.73
CA MET A 1 -7.76 30.85 -0.68
C MET A 1 -7.94 29.36 -0.81
N SER A 2 -8.62 28.87 -1.86
CA SER A 2 -8.74 27.44 -2.12
C SER A 2 -7.36 26.89 -2.49
N THR A 3 -6.96 25.74 -1.91
CA THR A 3 -5.76 25.01 -2.35
C THR A 3 -5.94 24.50 -3.79
N SER A 4 -4.85 24.11 -4.45
CA SER A 4 -4.91 23.53 -5.80
C SER A 4 -5.68 22.21 -5.81
N THR A 5 -5.53 21.40 -4.77
CA THR A 5 -6.28 20.14 -4.52
C THR A 5 -7.79 20.36 -4.34
N GLU A 6 -8.23 21.38 -3.61
CA GLU A 6 -9.66 21.72 -3.50
C GLU A 6 -10.26 22.15 -4.85
N ARG A 7 -9.46 22.78 -5.73
CA ARG A 7 -9.91 23.10 -7.09
C ARG A 7 -10.00 21.87 -7.99
N LEU A 8 -9.05 20.93 -7.85
CA LEU A 8 -9.13 19.62 -8.51
C LEU A 8 -10.39 18.86 -8.07
N LEU A 9 -10.61 18.75 -6.76
CA LEU A 9 -11.81 18.12 -6.20
C LEU A 9 -13.09 18.76 -6.77
N ALA A 10 -13.15 20.10 -6.82
CA ALA A 10 -14.30 20.80 -7.40
C ALA A 10 -14.50 20.50 -8.89
N ALA A 11 -13.43 20.24 -9.65
CA ALA A 11 -13.50 19.83 -11.06
C ALA A 11 -13.96 18.38 -11.23
N LEU A 12 -13.67 17.50 -10.25
CA LEU A 12 -14.07 16.10 -10.26
C LEU A 12 -15.51 15.85 -9.78
N VAL A 13 -16.05 16.70 -8.90
CA VAL A 13 -17.41 16.55 -8.34
C VAL A 13 -18.50 16.37 -9.41
N PRO A 14 -18.51 17.08 -10.55
CA PRO A 14 -19.53 16.89 -11.59
C PRO A 14 -19.44 15.55 -12.32
N VAL A 15 -18.28 14.87 -12.29
CA VAL A 15 -18.01 13.66 -13.09
C VAL A 15 -17.93 12.39 -12.25
N VAL A 16 -17.64 12.49 -10.95
CA VAL A 16 -17.62 11.34 -10.02
C VAL A 16 -18.87 11.34 -9.14
N PRO A 17 -19.82 10.42 -9.36
CA PRO A 17 -21.05 10.35 -8.55
C PRO A 17 -20.75 10.16 -7.06
N GLY A 18 -21.36 10.98 -6.20
CA GLY A 18 -21.22 10.89 -4.75
C GLY A 18 -19.96 11.55 -4.16
N LEU A 19 -19.05 12.08 -4.98
CA LEU A 19 -17.79 12.67 -4.52
C LEU A 19 -17.99 13.88 -3.58
N ALA A 20 -19.01 14.70 -3.83
CA ALA A 20 -19.33 15.84 -2.96
C ALA A 20 -19.73 15.40 -1.54
N ASP A 21 -20.51 14.33 -1.43
CA ASP A 21 -20.94 13.78 -0.14
C ASP A 21 -19.77 13.10 0.57
N ALA A 22 -18.89 12.41 -0.17
CA ALA A 22 -17.64 11.86 0.38
C ALA A 22 -16.75 12.98 0.95
N ALA A 23 -16.52 14.05 0.18
CA ALA A 23 -15.72 15.19 0.64
C ALA A 23 -16.29 15.87 1.88
N ALA A 24 -17.61 15.89 2.05
CA ALA A 24 -18.23 16.42 3.27
C ALA A 24 -17.96 15.52 4.47
N ARG A 25 -18.12 14.19 4.32
CA ARG A 25 -17.84 13.21 5.37
C ARG A 25 -16.38 13.19 5.77
N ASP A 26 -15.47 13.19 4.81
CA ASP A 26 -14.03 13.10 5.09
C ASP A 26 -13.51 14.36 5.82
N ARG A 27 -14.03 15.55 5.47
CA ARG A 27 -13.73 16.78 6.21
C ARG A 27 -14.25 16.72 7.66
N GLU A 28 -15.45 16.17 7.88
CA GLU A 28 -16.01 16.01 9.23
C GLU A 28 -15.19 15.00 10.04
N TRP A 29 -14.83 13.86 9.45
CA TRP A 29 -14.00 12.85 10.07
C TRP A 29 -12.61 13.38 10.43
N LEU A 30 -11.89 13.99 9.48
CA LEU A 30 -10.56 14.58 9.72
C LEU A 30 -10.59 15.69 10.77
N ALA A 31 -11.68 16.46 10.85
CA ALA A 31 -11.84 17.46 11.91
C ALA A 31 -12.05 16.85 13.31
N SER A 32 -12.52 15.60 13.38
CA SER A 32 -12.76 14.86 14.63
C SER A 32 -11.54 14.09 15.14
N GLU A 33 -10.60 13.74 14.25
CA GLU A 33 -9.40 12.97 14.57
C GLU A 33 -8.29 13.86 15.15
N ALA A 34 -8.24 13.96 16.49
CA ALA A 34 -7.19 14.69 17.18
C ALA A 34 -5.85 13.95 17.11
N GLY A 35 -4.86 14.53 16.43
CA GLY A 35 -3.47 14.05 16.44
C GLY A 35 -3.00 13.38 15.16
N LEU A 36 -3.86 13.23 14.14
CA LEU A 36 -3.38 12.88 12.81
C LEU A 36 -2.50 14.02 12.25
N PRO A 37 -1.47 13.69 11.45
CA PRO A 37 -0.76 14.71 10.69
C PRO A 37 -1.76 15.49 9.82
N PRO A 38 -1.44 16.75 9.46
CA PRO A 38 -2.32 17.55 8.63
C PRO A 38 -2.46 16.89 7.25
N LEU A 39 -3.50 16.07 7.08
CA LEU A 39 -3.91 15.52 5.80
C LEU A 39 -4.74 16.57 5.07
N ASP A 40 -4.48 16.75 3.78
CA ASP A 40 -5.33 17.54 2.91
C ASP A 40 -6.63 16.76 2.63
N PRO A 41 -7.79 17.20 3.13
CA PRO A 41 -9.04 16.46 2.95
C PRO A 41 -9.41 16.26 1.48
N ALA A 42 -9.06 17.22 0.61
CA ALA A 42 -9.39 17.13 -0.81
C ALA A 42 -8.54 16.06 -1.52
N ALA A 43 -7.24 16.00 -1.21
CA ALA A 43 -6.35 14.96 -1.70
C ALA A 43 -6.84 13.56 -1.28
N TRP A 44 -7.13 13.40 0.02
CA TRP A 44 -7.66 12.16 0.59
C TRP A 44 -8.95 11.71 -0.11
N THR A 45 -9.93 12.61 -0.25
CA THR A 45 -11.22 12.28 -0.86
C THR A 45 -11.05 11.79 -2.31
N VAL A 46 -10.19 12.44 -3.09
CA VAL A 46 -9.96 12.06 -4.50
C VAL A 46 -9.32 10.67 -4.59
N ALA A 47 -8.32 10.37 -3.75
CA ALA A 47 -7.66 9.07 -3.71
C ALA A 47 -8.64 7.95 -3.30
N GLU A 48 -9.41 8.13 -2.23
CA GLU A 48 -10.39 7.12 -1.79
C GLU A 48 -11.52 6.91 -2.80
N ALA A 49 -11.98 7.98 -3.46
CA ALA A 49 -12.99 7.84 -4.51
C ALA A 49 -12.47 7.07 -5.73
N ALA A 50 -11.21 7.29 -6.13
CA ALA A 50 -10.58 6.47 -7.16
C ALA A 50 -10.49 5.01 -6.71
N ARG A 51 -10.02 4.75 -5.48
CA ARG A 51 -9.93 3.41 -4.90
C ARG A 51 -11.27 2.67 -4.96
N ASP A 52 -12.37 3.32 -4.54
CA ASP A 52 -13.73 2.76 -4.61
C ASP A 52 -14.18 2.46 -6.04
N LEU A 53 -13.98 3.40 -6.98
CA LEU A 53 -14.32 3.20 -8.39
C LEU A 53 -13.60 1.98 -8.98
N PHE A 54 -12.30 1.83 -8.72
CA PHE A 54 -11.53 0.69 -9.22
C PHE A 54 -11.88 -0.62 -8.51
N ALA A 55 -12.25 -0.59 -7.22
CA ALA A 55 -12.78 -1.77 -6.53
C ALA A 55 -14.09 -2.24 -7.16
N ARG A 56 -15.04 -1.32 -7.38
CA ARG A 56 -16.32 -1.63 -8.03
C ARG A 56 -16.15 -2.13 -9.46
N LEU A 57 -15.18 -1.59 -10.21
CA LEU A 57 -14.85 -2.09 -11.54
C LEU A 57 -14.43 -3.56 -11.49
N ARG A 58 -13.53 -3.92 -10.56
CA ARG A 58 -13.07 -5.30 -10.33
C ARG A 58 -14.20 -6.23 -9.87
N ASP A 59 -15.17 -5.70 -9.14
CA ASP A 59 -16.38 -6.44 -8.74
C ASP A 59 -17.42 -6.58 -9.88
N GLY A 60 -17.11 -6.07 -11.08
CA GLY A 60 -17.92 -6.23 -12.28
C GLY A 60 -18.94 -5.11 -12.54
N ASP A 61 -18.88 -4.00 -11.80
CA ASP A 61 -19.71 -2.81 -12.09
C ASP A 61 -19.19 -2.07 -13.33
N ALA A 62 -19.57 -2.56 -14.51
CA ALA A 62 -19.14 -1.98 -15.79
C ALA A 62 -19.57 -0.51 -15.97
N ALA A 63 -20.54 0.01 -15.20
CA ALA A 63 -20.95 1.40 -15.32
C ALA A 63 -19.87 2.37 -14.82
N VAL A 64 -19.01 1.95 -13.89
CA VAL A 64 -17.94 2.82 -13.36
C VAL A 64 -16.78 2.99 -14.34
N ALA A 65 -16.62 2.13 -15.34
CA ALA A 65 -15.58 2.27 -16.36
C ALA A 65 -15.67 3.62 -17.09
N GLY A 66 -16.89 4.07 -17.43
CA GLY A 66 -17.11 5.37 -18.04
C GLY A 66 -16.76 6.54 -17.12
N VAL A 67 -17.04 6.40 -15.82
CA VAL A 67 -16.67 7.40 -14.80
C VAL A 67 -15.15 7.52 -14.69
N ILE A 68 -14.43 6.39 -14.66
CA ILE A 68 -12.97 6.36 -14.59
C ILE A 68 -12.34 7.04 -15.81
N VAL A 69 -12.87 6.80 -17.02
CA VAL A 69 -12.37 7.46 -18.24
C VAL A 69 -12.56 8.97 -18.18
N VAL A 70 -13.75 9.46 -17.80
CA VAL A 70 -14.01 10.91 -17.69
C VAL A 70 -13.19 11.54 -16.56
N MET A 71 -13.00 10.83 -15.45
CA MET A 71 -12.08 11.25 -14.40
C MET A 71 -10.65 11.38 -14.95
N GLY A 72 -10.18 10.41 -15.73
CA GLY A 72 -8.89 10.46 -16.42
C GLY A 72 -8.72 11.70 -17.32
N ASP A 73 -9.76 12.09 -18.06
CA ASP A 73 -9.73 13.32 -18.87
C ASP A 73 -9.53 14.57 -18.00
N VAL A 74 -10.23 14.66 -16.86
CA VAL A 74 -10.05 15.79 -15.91
C VAL A 74 -8.63 15.76 -15.33
N LEU A 75 -8.13 14.61 -14.89
CA LEU A 75 -6.79 14.50 -14.32
C LEU A 75 -5.70 14.89 -15.34
N GLU A 76 -5.89 14.57 -16.63
CA GLU A 76 -4.97 14.95 -17.71
C GLU A 76 -4.85 16.47 -17.85
N GLU A 77 -5.98 17.20 -17.76
CA GLU A 77 -5.98 18.66 -17.83
C GLU A 77 -5.27 19.32 -16.64
N TRP A 78 -5.31 18.67 -15.47
CA TRP A 78 -4.73 19.18 -14.24
C TRP A 78 -3.26 18.78 -14.03
N ARG A 79 -2.77 17.80 -14.77
CA ARG A 79 -1.42 17.32 -14.63
C ARG A 79 -0.37 18.40 -14.94
N GLY A 80 0.64 18.51 -14.07
CA GLY A 80 1.74 19.45 -14.20
C GLY A 80 1.38 20.90 -13.82
N THR A 81 0.17 21.14 -13.31
CA THR A 81 -0.26 22.48 -12.90
C THR A 81 0.24 22.88 -11.52
N ASP A 82 0.43 21.90 -10.63
CA ASP A 82 0.82 22.07 -9.23
C ASP A 82 1.40 20.75 -8.69
N LEU A 83 2.40 20.82 -7.81
CA LEU A 83 3.06 19.61 -7.28
C LEU A 83 2.15 18.82 -6.33
N ASP A 84 1.29 19.50 -5.56
CA ASP A 84 0.37 18.83 -4.65
C ASP A 84 -0.72 18.09 -5.44
N VAL A 85 -1.14 18.66 -6.58
CA VAL A 85 -2.08 18.03 -7.51
C VAL A 85 -1.43 16.82 -8.20
N ASP A 86 -0.17 16.94 -8.64
CA ASP A 86 0.55 15.82 -9.25
C ASP A 86 0.70 14.65 -8.26
N GLY A 87 0.93 14.92 -6.96
CA GLY A 87 0.93 13.88 -5.93
C GLY A 87 -0.41 13.13 -5.82
N VAL A 88 -1.54 13.85 -5.82
CA VAL A 88 -2.89 13.23 -5.83
C VAL A 88 -3.11 12.39 -7.10
N ILE A 89 -2.64 12.89 -8.25
CA ILE A 89 -2.75 12.16 -9.52
C ILE A 89 -1.95 10.85 -9.45
N GLU A 90 -0.74 10.88 -8.89
CA GLU A 90 0.11 9.69 -8.71
C GLU A 90 -0.57 8.63 -7.81
N ASP A 91 -1.23 9.07 -6.73
CA ASP A 91 -2.02 8.20 -5.85
C ASP A 91 -3.20 7.56 -6.60
N VAL A 92 -3.85 8.30 -7.50
CA VAL A 92 -4.93 7.73 -8.34
C VAL A 92 -4.39 6.73 -9.37
N LEU A 93 -3.23 7.02 -9.97
CA LEU A 93 -2.65 6.21 -11.05
C LEU A 93 -2.28 4.78 -10.60
N VAL A 94 -1.95 4.58 -9.32
CA VAL A 94 -1.62 3.25 -8.78
C VAL A 94 -2.76 2.23 -8.93
N HIS A 95 -4.00 2.70 -9.07
CA HIS A 95 -5.18 1.83 -9.17
C HIS A 95 -5.52 1.40 -10.60
N TYR A 96 -4.90 1.99 -11.62
CA TYR A 96 -5.17 1.62 -13.00
C TYR A 96 -4.70 0.18 -13.28
N PRO A 97 -5.47 -0.64 -14.04
CA PRO A 97 -5.04 -1.99 -14.44
C PRO A 97 -3.78 -1.99 -15.31
N SER A 98 -2.90 -2.97 -15.10
CA SER A 98 -1.71 -3.19 -15.94
C SER A 98 -2.11 -3.61 -17.36
N PRO A 99 -1.23 -3.45 -18.37
CA PRO A 99 -1.53 -3.87 -19.72
C PRO A 99 -1.79 -5.39 -19.77
N GLY A 100 -2.90 -5.80 -20.37
CA GLY A 100 -3.30 -7.21 -20.45
C GLY A 100 -4.07 -7.74 -19.24
N GLU A 101 -4.20 -6.96 -18.16
CA GLU A 101 -5.12 -7.29 -17.06
C GLU A 101 -6.58 -7.06 -17.48
N GLU A 102 -7.49 -7.60 -16.65
CA GLU A 102 -8.90 -7.30 -16.81
C GLU A 102 -9.15 -5.78 -16.72
N HIS A 103 -10.03 -5.29 -17.58
CA HIS A 103 -10.37 -3.87 -17.71
C HIS A 103 -9.23 -2.92 -18.16
N ASP A 104 -8.14 -3.42 -18.76
CA ASP A 104 -7.04 -2.58 -19.30
C ASP A 104 -7.48 -1.48 -20.29
N HIS A 105 -8.70 -1.55 -20.81
CA HIS A 105 -9.28 -0.55 -21.69
C HIS A 105 -9.40 0.83 -21.03
N VAL A 106 -9.61 0.93 -19.71
CA VAL A 106 -9.60 2.23 -19.02
C VAL A 106 -8.20 2.83 -18.98
N THR A 107 -7.17 2.00 -18.82
CA THR A 107 -5.75 2.40 -18.89
C THR A 107 -5.34 2.81 -20.30
N ARG A 108 -5.95 2.21 -21.34
CA ARG A 108 -5.74 2.59 -22.75
C ARG A 108 -6.46 3.89 -23.14
N ALA A 109 -7.45 4.32 -22.36
CA ALA A 109 -8.18 5.55 -22.58
C ALA A 109 -7.50 6.79 -21.98
N LEU A 110 -6.48 6.62 -21.14
CA LEU A 110 -5.71 7.72 -20.56
C LEU A 110 -5.11 8.64 -21.63
N GLY A 111 -5.11 9.94 -21.34
CA GLY A 111 -4.37 10.94 -22.09
C GLY A 111 -2.85 10.69 -22.05
N PRO A 112 -2.08 11.32 -22.96
CA PRO A 112 -0.65 11.04 -23.12
C PRO A 112 0.18 11.42 -21.88
N GLY A 113 -0.19 12.46 -21.13
CA GLY A 113 0.51 12.91 -19.93
C GLY A 113 0.37 11.92 -18.78
N LEU A 114 -0.86 11.54 -18.45
CA LEU A 114 -1.16 10.49 -17.47
C LEU A 114 -0.59 9.15 -17.89
N ARG A 115 -0.65 8.81 -19.19
CA ARG A 115 -0.05 7.58 -19.69
C ARG A 115 1.46 7.56 -19.47
N THR A 116 2.15 8.67 -19.76
CA THR A 116 3.59 8.80 -19.52
C THR A 116 3.92 8.69 -18.03
N ALA A 117 3.12 9.30 -17.15
CA ALA A 117 3.31 9.22 -15.72
C ALA A 117 3.09 7.80 -15.18
N LEU A 118 2.03 7.13 -15.62
CA LEU A 118 1.73 5.75 -15.27
C LEU A 118 2.83 4.81 -15.76
N ASP A 119 3.31 5.01 -17.00
CA ASP A 119 4.42 4.22 -17.54
C ASP A 119 5.70 4.42 -16.71
N ALA A 120 5.99 5.65 -16.27
CA ALA A 120 7.13 5.93 -15.39
C ALA A 120 6.97 5.27 -14.00
N GLN A 121 5.78 5.31 -13.43
CA GLN A 121 5.46 4.63 -12.15
C GLN A 121 5.56 3.10 -12.28
N ARG A 122 5.33 2.54 -13.47
CA ARG A 122 5.37 1.09 -13.73
C ARG A 122 6.72 0.57 -14.21
N ASP A 123 7.61 1.45 -14.67
CA ASP A 123 9.01 1.12 -14.95
C ASP A 123 9.87 1.14 -13.66
N VAL A 124 9.23 1.03 -12.49
CA VAL A 124 9.92 0.83 -11.22
C VAL A 124 10.69 -0.47 -11.26
N ARG A 125 11.94 -0.39 -10.84
CA ARG A 125 12.84 -1.52 -10.64
C ARG A 125 13.30 -1.50 -9.20
N GLN A 126 13.41 -2.68 -8.61
CA GLN A 126 13.98 -2.80 -7.28
C GLN A 126 15.47 -3.05 -7.36
N PRO A 127 16.24 -2.69 -6.31
CA PRO A 127 17.59 -3.18 -6.16
C PRO A 127 17.61 -4.71 -6.23
N ALA A 128 18.57 -5.29 -6.95
CA ALA A 128 18.66 -6.75 -7.11
C ALA A 128 18.74 -7.51 -5.77
N ALA A 129 19.32 -6.90 -4.73
CA ALA A 129 19.34 -7.45 -3.38
C ALA A 129 17.94 -7.57 -2.77
N VAL A 130 17.08 -6.56 -2.98
CA VAL A 130 15.68 -6.56 -2.52
C VAL A 130 14.87 -7.62 -3.27
N GLU A 131 15.01 -7.70 -4.60
CA GLU A 131 14.33 -8.73 -5.39
C GLU A 131 14.74 -10.14 -4.95
N ALA A 132 16.04 -10.37 -4.72
CA ALA A 132 16.57 -11.64 -4.25
C ALA A 132 16.06 -11.98 -2.84
N PHE A 133 15.97 -10.98 -1.94
CA PHE A 133 15.42 -11.14 -0.61
C PHE A 133 13.94 -11.55 -0.65
N VAL A 134 13.09 -10.83 -1.39
CA VAL A 134 11.66 -11.17 -1.50
C VAL A 134 11.45 -12.55 -2.13
N ALA A 135 12.18 -12.85 -3.21
CA ALA A 135 12.13 -14.17 -3.84
C ALA A 135 12.58 -15.30 -2.88
N GLY A 136 13.63 -15.05 -2.08
CA GLY A 136 14.11 -15.96 -1.05
C GLY A 136 13.07 -16.22 0.04
N LEU A 137 12.39 -15.16 0.50
CA LEU A 137 11.37 -15.25 1.53
C LEU A 137 10.16 -16.07 1.06
N VAL A 138 9.66 -15.80 -0.14
CA VAL A 138 8.53 -16.55 -0.74
C VAL A 138 8.90 -18.01 -1.04
N ALA A 139 10.17 -18.27 -1.38
CA ALA A 139 10.66 -19.64 -1.55
C ALA A 139 10.76 -20.40 -0.24
N ALA A 140 11.20 -19.75 0.84
CA ALA A 140 11.31 -20.32 2.18
C ALA A 140 9.95 -20.57 2.83
N VAL A 141 8.97 -19.67 2.61
CA VAL A 141 7.63 -19.74 3.17
C VAL A 141 6.59 -19.70 2.05
N PRO A 142 6.26 -20.85 1.43
CA PRO A 142 5.34 -20.94 0.29
C PRO A 142 3.94 -20.36 0.53
N ALA A 143 3.51 -20.25 1.79
CA ALA A 143 2.23 -19.64 2.14
C ALA A 143 2.15 -18.14 1.77
N LEU A 144 3.31 -17.47 1.64
CA LEU A 144 3.38 -16.06 1.25
C LEU A 144 3.21 -15.81 -0.25
N ARG A 145 3.12 -16.85 -1.10
CA ARG A 145 3.00 -16.69 -2.56
C ARG A 145 1.81 -15.86 -2.97
N ARG A 146 0.66 -16.06 -2.30
CA ARG A 146 -0.55 -15.32 -2.62
C ARG A 146 -0.37 -13.82 -2.36
N LEU A 147 0.14 -13.45 -1.18
CA LEU A 147 0.46 -12.06 -0.86
C LEU A 147 1.47 -11.47 -1.85
N ALA A 148 2.50 -12.25 -2.21
CA ALA A 148 3.48 -11.82 -3.20
C ALA A 148 2.84 -11.55 -4.57
N ASP A 149 1.93 -12.42 -5.02
CA ASP A 149 1.22 -12.28 -6.29
C ASP A 149 0.24 -11.09 -6.27
N GLU A 150 -0.44 -10.85 -5.14
CA GLU A 150 -1.34 -9.69 -4.95
C GLU A 150 -0.56 -8.37 -4.91
N ASN A 151 0.72 -8.40 -4.52
CA ASN A 151 1.62 -7.24 -4.51
C ASN A 151 2.46 -7.13 -5.79
N ARG A 152 2.21 -7.92 -6.84
CA ARG A 152 2.90 -7.76 -8.13
C ARG A 152 2.44 -6.48 -8.83
N TYR A 153 3.39 -5.70 -9.32
CA TYR A 153 3.10 -4.43 -9.98
C TYR A 153 4.08 -4.08 -11.09
N GLY A 154 3.60 -3.30 -12.05
CA GLY A 154 4.43 -2.69 -13.08
C GLY A 154 4.87 -3.62 -14.20
N TYR A 155 5.76 -3.13 -15.06
CA TYR A 155 6.16 -3.83 -16.29
C TYR A 155 7.18 -4.94 -16.09
N HIS A 156 7.84 -4.95 -14.93
CA HIS A 156 8.86 -5.93 -14.59
C HIS A 156 8.32 -7.05 -13.71
N ASP A 157 6.99 -7.10 -13.49
CA ASP A 157 6.34 -8.12 -12.67
C ASP A 157 7.04 -8.28 -11.30
N ILE A 158 7.39 -7.14 -10.69
CA ILE A 158 8.07 -7.10 -9.40
C ILE A 158 7.04 -7.11 -8.28
N VAL A 159 7.36 -7.78 -7.17
CA VAL A 159 6.58 -7.69 -5.94
C VAL A 159 6.93 -6.37 -5.28
N LEU A 160 5.96 -5.48 -5.03
CA LEU A 160 6.17 -4.23 -4.30
C LEU A 160 6.58 -4.55 -2.85
N ALA A 161 7.88 -4.47 -2.56
CA ALA A 161 8.45 -5.04 -1.34
C ALA A 161 7.95 -4.36 -0.06
N HIS A 162 7.68 -3.05 -0.11
CA HIS A 162 7.15 -2.29 1.03
C HIS A 162 5.75 -2.77 1.46
N PRO A 163 4.70 -2.68 0.62
CA PRO A 163 3.37 -3.16 1.01
C PRO A 163 3.36 -4.66 1.27
N PHE A 164 4.11 -5.45 0.49
CA PHE A 164 4.24 -6.89 0.72
C PHE A 164 4.72 -7.21 2.15
N LEU A 165 5.82 -6.60 2.62
CA LEU A 165 6.32 -6.88 3.98
C LEU A 165 5.35 -6.39 5.07
N GLY A 166 4.65 -5.28 4.85
CA GLY A 166 3.61 -4.81 5.77
C GLY A 166 2.49 -5.85 5.92
N GLU A 167 2.02 -6.41 4.81
CA GLU A 167 1.02 -7.48 4.80
C GLU A 167 1.54 -8.79 5.39
N VAL A 168 2.82 -9.12 5.19
CA VAL A 168 3.45 -10.26 5.88
C VAL A 168 3.35 -10.09 7.40
N VAL A 169 3.69 -8.92 7.94
CA VAL A 169 3.59 -8.67 9.39
C VAL A 169 2.16 -8.85 9.88
N GLN A 170 1.17 -8.26 9.19
CA GLN A 170 -0.25 -8.38 9.55
C GLN A 170 -0.72 -9.84 9.52
N ARG A 171 -0.30 -10.61 8.51
CA ARG A 171 -0.58 -12.04 8.41
C ARG A 171 -0.01 -12.82 9.59
N GLU A 172 1.27 -12.63 9.89
CA GLU A 172 1.94 -13.35 10.97
C GLU A 172 1.34 -13.00 12.35
N VAL A 173 0.95 -11.74 12.55
CA VAL A 173 0.20 -11.32 13.74
C VAL A 173 -1.16 -12.03 13.82
N GLY A 174 -1.92 -12.04 12.73
CA GLY A 174 -3.22 -12.72 12.67
C GLY A 174 -3.14 -14.23 12.95
N LEU A 175 -2.05 -14.88 12.51
CA LEU A 175 -1.78 -16.29 12.81
C LEU A 175 -1.57 -16.56 14.31
N LEU A 176 -0.90 -15.65 15.03
CA LEU A 176 -0.66 -15.80 16.47
C LEU A 176 -1.90 -15.48 17.31
N THR A 177 -2.70 -14.50 16.89
CA THR A 177 -3.92 -14.09 17.60
C THR A 177 -5.12 -14.99 17.32
N GLY A 178 -5.02 -15.89 16.32
CA GLY A 178 -6.12 -16.75 15.90
C GLY A 178 -7.19 -16.02 15.07
N ASP A 179 -6.87 -14.83 14.58
CA ASP A 179 -7.69 -14.05 13.65
C ASP A 179 -6.92 -13.79 12.35
N PRO A 180 -6.57 -14.86 11.60
CA PRO A 180 -5.90 -14.69 10.33
C PRO A 180 -6.87 -14.00 9.36
N SER A 181 -6.39 -12.99 8.65
CA SER A 181 -7.14 -12.39 7.55
C SER A 181 -7.69 -13.49 6.64
N PRO A 182 -8.95 -13.42 6.17
CA PRO A 182 -9.52 -14.40 5.25
C PRO A 182 -8.69 -14.56 3.96
N GLU A 183 -7.81 -13.61 3.67
CA GLU A 183 -6.90 -13.60 2.52
C GLU A 183 -5.58 -14.34 2.79
N ALA A 184 -5.22 -14.59 4.06
CA ALA A 184 -3.96 -15.20 4.50
C ALA A 184 -3.77 -16.68 4.11
N GLY A 185 -4.79 -17.32 3.55
CA GLY A 185 -4.79 -18.72 3.17
C GLY A 185 -5.14 -19.67 4.32
N PRO A 186 -4.91 -20.98 4.16
CA PRO A 186 -5.18 -21.96 5.20
C PRO A 186 -4.28 -21.76 6.41
N VAL A 187 -4.85 -21.87 7.61
CA VAL A 187 -4.10 -21.83 8.87
C VAL A 187 -3.23 -23.10 8.98
N PRO A 188 -1.92 -22.98 9.21
CA PRO A 188 -1.05 -24.14 9.39
C PRO A 188 -1.33 -24.85 10.72
N ASP A 189 -0.95 -26.13 10.82
CA ASP A 189 -1.10 -26.93 12.04
C ASP A 189 -0.29 -26.36 13.23
N ASP A 190 0.83 -25.69 12.96
CA ASP A 190 1.66 -24.98 13.94
C ASP A 190 1.96 -23.54 13.45
N PRO A 191 1.05 -22.57 13.72
CA PRO A 191 1.23 -21.17 13.34
C PRO A 191 2.51 -20.54 13.87
N ALA A 192 2.89 -20.87 15.11
CA ALA A 192 4.10 -20.33 15.71
C ALA A 192 5.38 -20.81 15.00
N ALA A 193 5.40 -22.03 14.44
CA ALA A 193 6.53 -22.51 13.66
C ALA A 193 6.65 -21.80 12.31
N GLU A 194 5.53 -21.49 11.66
CA GLU A 194 5.55 -20.73 10.40
C GLU A 194 6.02 -19.29 10.62
N VAL A 195 5.48 -18.62 11.65
CA VAL A 195 5.92 -17.26 12.03
C VAL A 195 7.42 -17.24 12.31
N ARG A 196 7.94 -18.22 13.07
CA ARG A 196 9.38 -18.35 13.31
C ARG A 196 10.18 -18.51 12.01
N SER A 197 9.67 -19.27 11.04
CA SER A 197 10.33 -19.42 9.75
C SER A 197 10.41 -18.11 8.95
N VAL A 198 9.38 -17.26 9.03
CA VAL A 198 9.41 -15.91 8.44
C VAL A 198 10.47 -15.06 9.15
N LEU A 199 10.40 -14.99 10.48
CA LEU A 199 11.32 -14.18 11.29
C LEU A 199 12.78 -14.60 11.11
N ASP A 200 13.07 -15.90 11.09
CA ASP A 200 14.42 -16.43 10.87
C ASP A 200 14.97 -16.01 9.50
N HIS A 201 14.12 -15.97 8.47
CA HIS A 201 14.53 -15.54 7.13
C HIS A 201 14.83 -14.04 7.07
N VAL A 202 13.97 -13.22 7.68
CA VAL A 202 14.15 -11.76 7.75
C VAL A 202 15.39 -11.41 8.58
N GLU A 203 15.57 -12.04 9.74
CA GLU A 203 16.74 -11.86 10.60
C GLU A 203 18.04 -12.24 9.87
N ALA A 204 18.04 -13.35 9.12
CA ALA A 204 19.23 -13.79 8.38
C ALA A 204 19.61 -12.83 7.25
N ALA A 205 18.65 -12.12 6.67
CA ALA A 205 18.88 -11.12 5.62
C ALA A 205 19.30 -9.76 6.20
N PHE A 206 18.89 -9.44 7.43
CA PHE A 206 19.19 -8.16 8.06
C PHE A 206 20.68 -8.02 8.41
N GLY A 207 21.27 -6.91 7.99
CA GLY A 207 22.71 -6.60 8.06
C GLY A 207 23.52 -7.05 6.84
N SER A 208 22.89 -7.65 5.83
CA SER A 208 23.60 -8.17 4.64
C SER A 208 23.72 -7.16 3.50
N ASP A 209 22.74 -6.27 3.34
CA ASP A 209 22.69 -5.24 2.31
C ASP A 209 21.92 -4.00 2.80
N PRO A 210 22.44 -2.77 2.63
CA PRO A 210 21.78 -1.57 3.13
C PRO A 210 20.36 -1.33 2.59
N ALA A 211 20.06 -1.74 1.36
CA ALA A 211 18.72 -1.56 0.79
C ALA A 211 17.71 -2.55 1.40
N VAL A 212 18.16 -3.78 1.72
CA VAL A 212 17.34 -4.76 2.44
C VAL A 212 17.14 -4.31 3.89
N ASP A 213 18.18 -3.79 4.54
CA ASP A 213 18.10 -3.29 5.92
C ASP A 213 17.11 -2.14 6.06
N GLU A 214 17.15 -1.18 5.14
CA GLU A 214 16.20 -0.07 5.12
C GLU A 214 14.77 -0.58 4.92
N LEU A 215 14.55 -1.44 3.92
CA LEU A 215 13.26 -2.03 3.63
C LEU A 215 12.68 -2.76 4.86
N VAL A 216 13.49 -3.60 5.51
CA VAL A 216 13.09 -4.35 6.71
C VAL A 216 12.76 -3.41 7.87
N ARG A 217 13.55 -2.36 8.09
CA ARG A 217 13.24 -1.36 9.13
C ARG A 217 11.88 -0.71 8.89
N VAL A 218 11.69 -0.12 7.72
CA VAL A 218 10.51 0.73 7.46
C VAL A 218 9.24 -0.05 7.13
N SER A 219 9.36 -1.30 6.68
CA SER A 219 8.19 -2.07 6.20
C SER A 219 7.88 -3.29 7.05
N PHE A 220 8.86 -3.80 7.79
CA PHE A 220 8.65 -4.94 8.68
C PHE A 220 8.64 -4.48 10.14
N VAL A 221 9.75 -3.89 10.61
CA VAL A 221 9.93 -3.53 12.03
C VAL A 221 8.95 -2.44 12.47
N GLU A 222 8.74 -1.40 11.66
CA GLU A 222 7.77 -0.34 11.94
C GLU A 222 6.33 -0.82 12.02
N ASN A 223 5.98 -1.92 11.35
CA ASN A 223 4.64 -2.50 11.35
C ASN A 223 4.39 -3.50 12.49
N LEU A 224 5.40 -3.77 13.34
CA LEU A 224 5.23 -4.68 14.47
C LEU A 224 4.33 -4.07 15.57
N PRO A 225 3.48 -4.87 16.25
CA PRO A 225 2.58 -4.38 17.28
C PRO A 225 3.32 -3.69 18.45
N TYR A 226 2.78 -2.57 18.93
CA TYR A 226 3.21 -1.89 20.14
C TYR A 226 2.83 -2.67 21.40
N PRO A 227 3.46 -2.37 22.56
CA PRO A 227 3.07 -2.99 23.82
C PRO A 227 1.58 -2.78 24.13
N GLY A 228 0.88 -3.88 24.42
CA GLY A 228 -0.56 -3.92 24.68
C GLY A 228 -1.44 -4.09 23.45
N GLU A 229 -0.87 -4.11 22.24
CA GLU A 229 -1.60 -4.38 21.00
C GLU A 229 -1.76 -5.89 20.75
N PRO A 230 -2.81 -6.32 20.04
CA PRO A 230 -2.96 -7.71 19.62
C PRO A 230 -1.74 -8.21 18.84
N GLY A 231 -1.21 -9.38 19.23
CA GLY A 231 -0.07 -10.00 18.58
C GLY A 231 1.30 -9.53 19.06
N GLU A 232 1.39 -8.75 20.15
CA GLU A 232 2.66 -8.30 20.73
C GLU A 232 3.66 -9.43 21.01
N GLU A 233 3.17 -10.66 21.20
CA GLU A 233 4.01 -11.85 21.40
C GLU A 233 5.00 -12.11 20.25
N ILE A 234 4.71 -11.64 19.03
CA ILE A 234 5.63 -11.75 17.88
C ILE A 234 6.98 -11.07 18.18
N VAL A 235 6.98 -9.99 18.97
CA VAL A 235 8.19 -9.26 19.35
C VAL A 235 9.13 -10.13 20.19
N THR A 236 8.59 -11.09 20.95
CA THR A 236 9.39 -12.01 21.77
C THR A 236 10.08 -13.10 20.95
N LEU A 237 9.70 -13.25 19.68
CA LEU A 237 10.25 -14.22 18.74
C LEU A 237 11.36 -13.63 17.86
N LEU A 238 11.60 -12.31 17.93
CA LEU A 238 12.61 -11.66 17.11
C LEU A 238 14.02 -12.17 17.44
N GLY A 239 14.83 -12.29 16.40
CA GLY A 239 16.27 -12.46 16.54
C GLY A 239 16.95 -11.17 17.06
N PRO A 240 18.23 -11.26 17.43
CA PRO A 240 18.95 -10.16 18.07
C PRO A 240 19.06 -8.89 17.20
N GLY A 241 19.20 -9.03 15.88
CA GLY A 241 19.30 -7.92 14.94
C GLY A 241 18.00 -7.15 14.82
N LEU A 242 16.89 -7.86 14.58
CA LEU A 242 15.56 -7.25 14.51
C LEU A 242 15.11 -6.67 15.86
N ALA A 243 15.42 -7.35 16.97
CA ALA A 243 15.13 -6.82 18.31
C ALA A 243 15.89 -5.51 18.59
N ALA A 244 17.16 -5.40 18.16
CA ALA A 244 17.92 -4.16 18.27
C ALA A 244 17.31 -3.05 17.40
N ALA A 245 16.96 -3.36 16.15
CA ALA A 245 16.31 -2.40 15.25
C ALA A 245 14.98 -1.87 15.82
N LEU A 246 14.17 -2.74 16.43
CA LEU A 246 12.91 -2.35 17.08
C LEU A 246 13.15 -1.43 18.29
N SER A 247 14.18 -1.74 19.09
CA SER A 247 14.56 -0.90 20.23
C SER A 247 15.06 0.48 19.80
N ASP A 248 15.83 0.55 18.71
CA ASP A 248 16.34 1.81 18.16
C ASP A 248 15.17 2.68 17.64
N LEU A 249 14.20 2.07 16.95
CA LEU A 249 13.03 2.74 16.41
C LEU A 249 12.13 3.31 17.51
N ARG A 250 11.80 2.50 18.53
CA ARG A 250 10.88 2.89 19.61
C ARG A 250 11.53 3.81 20.66
N GLY A 251 12.86 3.89 20.65
CA GLY A 251 13.63 4.57 21.68
C GLY A 251 13.50 3.88 23.05
N PRO A 252 14.11 4.46 24.11
CA PRO A 252 13.87 3.98 25.47
C PRO A 252 12.40 4.24 25.81
N GLY A 253 11.62 3.17 25.98
CA GLY A 253 10.23 3.29 26.44
C GLY A 253 10.15 4.08 27.75
N PRO A 254 9.00 4.71 28.07
CA PRO A 254 8.82 5.37 29.36
C PRO A 254 9.12 4.38 30.47
N ALA A 255 10.02 4.75 31.40
CA ALA A 255 10.34 3.92 32.55
C ALA A 255 9.05 3.57 33.31
N ALA A 256 8.78 2.27 33.43
CA ALA A 256 7.66 1.73 34.21
C ALA A 256 7.81 2.05 35.70
#